data_AF-A0A973D7W1-F1
#
_entry.id   AF-A0A973D7W1-F1
#
_cell.length_a   1.000
_cell.length_b   1.000
_cell.length_c   1.000
_cell.angle_alpha   90.00
_cell.angle_beta   90.00
_cell.angle_gamma   90.00
#
_symmetry.space_group_name_H-M   'P 1'
#
loop_
_entity.id
_entity.type
_entity.pdbx_description
1 polymer ?
#
loop_
_entity_poly.entity_id
_entity_poly.type
_entity_poly.pdbx_seq_one_letter_code
_entity_poly.pdbx_strand_id
1 'polypeptide(L)'
;MAYQILVSDNSGIDKGEIVDVLSINHEFSPIETMQEHIKAGGTMETWSRVFSLVIGTDKSQEEMEYLKEYLPDGITKKHFFIVPTTGTPEFIELYNTGQISRDTETILKFIGTR
;
A
#
# COMPACT_ATOMS: atom_id res chain seq x y z
N MET A 1 -5.35 9.76 -14.27
CA MET A 1 -6.19 9.52 -13.07
C MET A 1 -5.35 8.68 -12.13
N ALA A 2 -5.49 8.85 -10.82
CA ALA A 2 -4.64 8.16 -9.85
C ALA A 2 -5.49 7.56 -8.72
N TYR A 3 -4.98 6.50 -8.12
CA TYR A 3 -5.55 5.83 -6.97
C TYR A 3 -4.47 5.51 -5.95
N GLN A 4 -4.89 5.18 -4.73
CA GLN A 4 -4.02 4.85 -3.61
C GLN A 4 -4.44 3.51 -3.03
N ILE A 5 -3.49 2.65 -2.71
CA ILE A 5 -3.73 1.40 -1.96
C ILE A 5 -3.09 1.57 -0.60
N LEU A 6 -3.89 1.44 0.45
CA LEU A 6 -3.37 1.35 1.80
C LEU A 6 -3.05 -0.11 2.10
N VAL A 7 -1.79 -0.40 2.39
CA VAL A 7 -1.28 -1.74 2.65
C VAL A 7 -0.88 -1.84 4.11
N SER A 8 -1.39 -2.84 4.84
CA SER A 8 -0.91 -3.16 6.18
C SER A 8 0.25 -4.14 6.09
N ASP A 9 1.43 -3.67 6.45
CA ASP A 9 2.65 -4.47 6.47
C ASP A 9 2.83 -5.07 7.86
N ASN A 10 2.21 -6.23 8.08
CA ASN A 10 2.49 -6.99 9.29
C ASN A 10 3.95 -7.48 9.26
N SER A 11 4.78 -6.88 10.13
CA SER A 11 6.21 -7.16 10.23
C SER A 11 6.52 -8.67 10.27
N GLY A 12 7.36 -9.13 9.33
CA GLY A 12 7.84 -10.51 9.28
C GLY A 12 7.14 -11.43 8.28
N ILE A 13 6.13 -10.96 7.55
CA ILE A 13 5.48 -11.68 6.45
C ILE A 13 5.83 -10.99 5.14
N ASP A 14 6.14 -11.76 4.10
CA ASP A 14 6.39 -11.30 2.72
C ASP A 14 5.13 -10.80 2.00
N LYS A 15 4.01 -10.67 2.73
CA LYS A 15 2.69 -10.33 2.23
C LYS A 15 2.08 -9.23 3.11
N GLY A 16 1.79 -8.10 2.49
CA GLY A 16 0.99 -7.02 3.05
C GLY A 16 -0.49 -7.23 2.75
N GLU A 17 -1.34 -6.85 3.70
CA GLU A 17 -2.80 -6.87 3.49
C GLU A 17 -3.24 -5.60 2.78
N ILE A 18 -3.95 -5.73 1.65
CA ILE A 18 -4.60 -4.57 1.00
C ILE A 18 -5.78 -4.17 1.87
N VAL A 19 -5.66 -3.10 2.64
CA VAL A 19 -6.70 -2.63 3.57
C VAL A 19 -7.84 -1.98 2.80
N ASP A 20 -7.49 -1.05 1.91
CA ASP A 20 -8.45 -0.32 1.08
C ASP A 20 -7.80 0.20 -0.21
N VAL A 21 -8.66 0.58 -1.16
CA VAL A 21 -8.31 1.28 -2.40
C VAL A 21 -9.06 2.60 -2.40
N LEU A 22 -8.30 3.69 -2.44
CA LEU A 22 -8.74 5.04 -2.11
C LEU A 22 -8.50 5.97 -3.29
N SER A 23 -9.30 7.04 -3.34
CA SER A 23 -9.11 8.14 -4.26
C SER A 23 -7.80 8.87 -3.93
N ILE A 24 -7.13 9.44 -4.93
CA ILE A 24 -5.93 10.27 -4.73
C ILE A 24 -6.16 11.49 -3.81
N ASN A 25 -7.41 11.91 -3.65
CA ASN A 25 -7.80 13.03 -2.79
C ASN A 25 -8.09 12.60 -1.34
N HIS A 26 -7.87 11.33 -0.99
CA HIS A 26 -8.06 10.87 0.37
C HIS A 26 -7.07 11.56 1.33
N GLU A 27 -7.61 12.11 2.42
CA GLU A 27 -6.80 12.73 3.47
C GLU A 27 -6.42 11.66 4.49
N PHE A 28 -5.15 11.29 4.52
CA PHE A 28 -4.65 10.35 5.51
C PHE A 28 -4.44 11.02 6.87
N SER A 29 -4.61 10.24 7.92
CA SER A 29 -4.23 10.61 9.27
C SER A 29 -2.77 10.24 9.58
N PRO A 30 -2.18 10.82 10.63
CA PRO A 30 -0.84 10.49 11.08
C PRO A 30 -0.61 9.02 11.47
N ILE A 31 -1.66 8.23 11.67
CA ILE A 31 -1.56 6.80 11.99
C ILE A 31 -1.59 5.88 10.77
N GLU A 32 -1.96 6.42 9.59
CA GLU A 32 -2.14 5.65 8.35
C GLU A 32 -0.93 5.74 7.43
N THR A 33 -0.21 6.86 7.42
CA THR A 33 0.96 7.01 6.55
C THR A 33 2.13 7.68 7.25
N MET A 34 3.34 7.31 6.84
CA MET A 34 4.55 7.89 7.39
C MET A 34 4.66 9.39 7.13
N GLN A 35 4.21 9.85 5.95
CA GLN A 35 4.29 11.26 5.61
C GLN A 35 3.44 12.12 6.54
N GLU A 36 2.21 11.69 6.84
CA GLU A 36 1.34 12.41 7.78
C GLU A 36 1.86 12.33 9.22
N HIS A 37 2.45 11.20 9.62
CA HIS A 37 3.16 11.08 10.91
C HIS A 37 4.28 12.11 11.05
N ILE A 38 5.11 12.25 10.02
CA ILE A 38 6.22 13.21 10.02
C ILE A 38 5.68 14.65 10.02
N LYS A 39 4.63 14.94 9.24
CA LYS A 39 3.96 16.27 9.23
C LYS A 39 3.39 16.63 10.59
N ALA A 40 2.92 15.65 11.36
CA ALA A 40 2.43 15.84 12.73
C ALA A 40 3.54 16.00 13.78
N GLY A 41 4.82 16.02 13.38
CA GLY A 41 5.97 16.21 14.27
C GLY A 41 6.67 14.91 14.70
N GLY A 42 6.28 13.76 14.15
CA GLY A 42 6.99 12.50 14.32
C GLY A 42 8.26 12.39 13.47
N THR A 43 8.96 11.27 13.61
CA THR A 43 10.13 10.91 12.78
C THR A 43 9.96 9.53 12.15
N MET A 44 10.77 9.22 11.13
CA MET A 44 10.80 7.90 10.50
C MET A 44 11.11 6.78 11.50
N GLU A 45 11.98 7.02 12.48
CA GLU A 45 12.37 6.04 13.50
C GLU A 45 11.23 5.74 14.48
N THR A 46 10.34 6.71 14.69
CA THR A 46 9.15 6.58 15.54
C THR A 46 7.92 6.07 14.79
N TRP A 47 7.97 6.08 13.45
CA TRP A 47 6.94 5.50 12.61
C TRP A 47 7.02 3.98 12.73
N SER A 48 6.02 3.37 13.37
CA SER A 48 6.00 1.93 13.67
C SER A 48 5.83 1.03 12.41
N ARG A 49 5.85 1.62 11.21
CA ARG A 49 5.78 0.94 9.89
C ARG A 49 4.61 -0.03 9.76
N VAL A 50 3.46 0.37 10.29
CA VAL A 50 2.25 -0.45 10.29
C VAL A 50 1.61 -0.48 8.90
N PHE A 51 1.80 0.60 8.14
CA PHE A 51 1.19 0.78 6.84
C PHE A 51 2.17 1.37 5.81
N SER A 52 1.96 0.93 4.58
CA SER A 52 2.58 1.42 3.35
C SER A 52 1.53 1.95 2.40
N LEU A 53 1.88 2.99 1.65
CA LEU A 53 1.01 3.59 0.64
C LEU A 53 1.52 3.29 -0.78
N VAL A 54 0.72 2.61 -1.58
CA VAL A 54 1.07 2.32 -2.99
C VAL A 54 0.19 3.18 -3.90
N ILE A 55 0.79 4.01 -4.75
CA ILE A 55 0.08 5.00 -5.55
C ILE A 55 0.18 4.63 -7.03
N GLY A 56 -0.97 4.34 -7.66
CA GLY A 56 -1.06 4.14 -9.10
C GLY A 56 -1.42 5.42 -9.83
N THR A 57 -0.74 5.68 -10.95
CA THR A 57 -0.71 7.02 -11.57
C THR A 57 -1.51 7.16 -12.86
N ASP A 58 -2.01 6.06 -13.41
CA ASP A 58 -2.61 5.96 -14.74
C ASP A 58 -4.03 5.37 -14.75
N LYS A 59 -4.55 4.93 -13.59
CA LYS A 59 -5.89 4.34 -13.43
C LYS A 59 -6.72 5.05 -12.37
N SER A 60 -8.03 4.90 -12.46
CA SER A 60 -8.98 5.40 -11.45
C SER A 60 -9.10 4.46 -10.26
N GLN A 61 -9.69 4.93 -9.16
CA GLN A 61 -9.98 4.08 -8.00
C GLN A 61 -10.98 2.97 -8.38
N GLU A 62 -12.00 3.32 -9.15
CA GLU A 62 -13.08 2.43 -9.57
C GLU A 62 -12.57 1.25 -10.39
N GLU A 63 -11.57 1.48 -11.24
CA GLU A 63 -10.90 0.40 -12.00
C GLU A 63 -10.13 -0.57 -11.09
N MET A 64 -9.80 -0.18 -9.87
CA MET A 64 -8.96 -0.92 -8.94
C MET A 64 -9.72 -1.48 -7.72
N GLU A 65 -11.02 -1.19 -7.60
CA GLU A 65 -11.89 -1.67 -6.50
C GLU A 65 -11.91 -3.19 -6.35
N TYR A 66 -11.70 -3.94 -7.45
CA TYR A 66 -11.65 -5.40 -7.42
C TYR A 66 -10.53 -5.94 -6.51
N LEU A 67 -9.48 -5.15 -6.24
CA LEU A 67 -8.40 -5.55 -5.33
C LEU A 67 -8.89 -5.75 -3.88
N LYS A 68 -10.08 -5.28 -3.54
CA LYS A 68 -10.71 -5.46 -2.22
C LYS A 68 -11.60 -6.70 -2.14
N GLU A 69 -11.69 -7.49 -3.21
CA GLU A 69 -12.52 -8.69 -3.25
C GLU A 69 -12.12 -9.72 -2.18
N TYR A 70 -13.14 -10.38 -1.65
CA TYR A 70 -13.00 -11.53 -0.77
C TYR A 70 -13.28 -12.82 -1.55
N LEU A 71 -12.72 -13.92 -1.10
CA LEU A 71 -13.12 -15.26 -1.55
C LEU A 71 -14.59 -15.54 -1.15
N PRO A 72 -15.24 -16.57 -1.72
CA PRO A 72 -16.64 -16.89 -1.42
C PRO A 72 -16.97 -17.15 0.05
N ASP A 73 -15.95 -17.37 0.89
CA ASP A 73 -16.11 -17.49 2.35
C ASP A 73 -16.44 -16.16 3.04
N GLY A 74 -16.26 -15.02 2.36
CA GLY A 74 -16.52 -13.66 2.86
C GLY A 74 -15.53 -13.18 3.92
N ILE A 75 -14.45 -13.94 4.18
CA ILE A 75 -13.49 -13.67 5.26
C ILE A 75 -12.09 -13.50 4.68
N THR A 76 -11.73 -14.32 3.70
CA THR A 76 -10.38 -14.34 3.15
C THR A 76 -10.26 -13.33 2.02
N LYS A 77 -9.34 -12.37 2.12
CA LYS A 77 -9.02 -11.46 1.00
C LYS A 77 -8.43 -12.25 -0.17
N LYS A 78 -8.96 -12.00 -1.36
CA LYS A 78 -8.53 -12.64 -2.61
C LYS A 78 -7.18 -12.12 -3.08
N HIS A 79 -6.97 -10.81 -2.94
CA HIS A 79 -5.75 -10.13 -3.35
C HIS A 79 -4.91 -9.70 -2.14
N PHE A 80 -3.60 -9.66 -2.33
CA PHE A 80 -2.65 -9.21 -1.30
C PHE A 80 -1.46 -8.51 -1.96
N PHE A 81 -0.81 -7.64 -1.22
CA PHE A 81 0.41 -6.99 -1.66
C PHE A 81 1.61 -7.90 -1.38
N ILE A 82 2.47 -8.09 -2.36
CA ILE A 82 3.74 -8.81 -2.26
C ILE A 82 4.79 -7.75 -1.95
N VAL A 83 5.37 -7.81 -0.77
CA VAL A 83 6.40 -6.86 -0.37
C VAL A 83 7.60 -7.03 -1.31
N PRO A 84 8.12 -5.95 -1.93
CA PRO A 84 9.28 -6.04 -2.81
C PRO A 84 10.47 -6.69 -2.11
N THR A 85 11.26 -7.46 -2.85
CA THR A 85 12.44 -8.14 -2.30
C THR A 85 13.43 -7.14 -1.70
N THR A 86 13.98 -7.48 -0.52
CA THR A 86 14.98 -6.64 0.13
C THR A 86 16.14 -6.30 -0.81
N GLY A 87 16.46 -5.00 -0.89
CA GLY A 87 17.55 -4.49 -1.73
C GLY A 87 17.14 -4.10 -3.15
N THR A 88 15.90 -4.33 -3.57
CA THR A 88 15.40 -3.72 -4.82
C THR A 88 15.15 -2.23 -4.64
N PRO A 89 15.17 -1.43 -5.73
CA PRO A 89 14.85 -0.01 -5.65
C PRO A 89 13.50 0.28 -5.00
N GLU A 90 12.49 -0.54 -5.27
CA GLU A 90 11.13 -0.40 -4.73
C GLU A 90 11.09 -0.67 -3.23
N PHE A 91 11.82 -1.69 -2.76
CA PHE A 91 11.94 -1.94 -1.32
C PHE A 91 12.61 -0.75 -0.61
N ILE A 92 13.68 -0.21 -1.18
CA ILE A 92 14.42 0.91 -0.60
C ILE A 92 13.53 2.17 -0.54
N GLU A 93 12.77 2.45 -1.61
CA GLU A 93 11.83 3.58 -1.65
C GLU A 93 10.70 3.42 -0.63
N LEU A 94 10.07 2.25 -0.59
CA LEU A 94 9.01 1.94 0.37
C LEU A 94 9.51 2.04 1.81
N TYR A 95 10.70 1.50 2.07
CA TYR A 95 11.33 1.53 3.39
C TYR A 95 11.66 2.95 3.86
N ASN A 96 12.18 3.79 2.97
CA ASN A 96 12.63 5.15 3.32
C ASN A 96 11.51 6.19 3.33
N THR A 97 10.42 5.95 2.61
CA THR A 97 9.35 6.95 2.43
C THR A 97 7.98 6.48 2.93
N GLY A 98 7.83 5.20 3.24
CA GLY A 98 6.55 4.58 3.56
C GLY A 98 5.59 4.49 2.38
N GLN A 99 6.05 4.82 1.16
CA GLN A 99 5.21 4.82 -0.03
C GLN A 99 5.98 4.52 -1.30
N ILE A 100 5.27 4.12 -2.36
CA ILE A 100 5.82 4.03 -3.72
C ILE A 100 4.78 4.55 -4.71
N SER A 101 5.25 5.17 -5.80
CA SER A 101 4.37 5.65 -6.87
C SER A 101 4.83 5.15 -8.23
N ARG A 102 3.96 4.42 -8.95
CA ARG A 102 4.27 3.78 -10.24
C ARG A 102 3.04 3.74 -11.15
N ASP A 103 3.24 3.31 -12.39
CA ASP A 103 2.12 2.92 -13.27
C ASP A 103 1.44 1.64 -12.74
N THR A 104 0.19 1.41 -13.14
CA THR A 104 -0.60 0.30 -12.65
C THR A 104 -0.02 -1.05 -13.06
N GLU A 105 0.56 -1.16 -14.25
CA GLU A 105 1.19 -2.42 -14.69
C GLU A 105 2.32 -2.83 -13.73
N THR A 106 3.14 -1.87 -13.31
CA THR A 106 4.21 -2.08 -12.33
C THR A 106 3.65 -2.43 -10.96
N ILE A 107 2.59 -1.76 -10.48
CA ILE A 107 1.96 -2.06 -9.20
C ILE A 107 1.40 -3.49 -9.18
N LEU A 108 0.74 -3.91 -10.26
CA LEU A 108 0.14 -5.24 -10.36
C LEU A 108 1.16 -6.38 -10.28
N LYS A 109 2.45 -6.12 -10.57
CA LYS A 109 3.54 -7.11 -10.34
C LYS A 109 3.74 -7.42 -8.86
N PHE A 110 3.33 -6.50 -7.98
CA PHE A 110 3.34 -6.67 -6.53
C PHE A 110 1.97 -7.10 -5.99
N ILE A 111 1.02 -7.50 -6.83
CA ILE A 111 -0.27 -8.01 -6.37
C ILE A 111 -0.33 -9.51 -6.57
N GLY A 112 -0.41 -10.24 -5.46
CA GLY A 112 -0.67 -11.67 -5.44
C GLY A 112 -2.16 -11.97 -5.37
N THR A 113 -2.53 -13.19 -5.75
CA THR A 113 -3.90 -13.72 -5.61
C THR A 113 -3.84 -15.08 -4.92
N ARG A 114 -4.82 -15.38 -4.07
CA ARG A 114 -5.00 -16.70 -3.43
C ARG A 114 -5.98 -17.58 -4.18
#